data_AF-A0A519CBG7-F1
#
_entry.id   AF-A0A519CBG7-F1
#
_cell.length_a   1.000
_cell.length_b   1.000
_cell.length_c   1.000
_cell.angle_alpha   90.00
_cell.angle_beta   90.00
_cell.angle_gamma   90.00
#
_symmetry.space_group_name_H-M   'P 1'
#
loop_
_entity.id
_entity.type
_entity.pdbx_description
1 polymer ?
#
loop_
_entity_poly.entity_id
_entity_poly.type
_entity_poly.pdbx_seq_one_letter_code
_entity_poly.pdbx_strand_id
1 'polypeptide(L)'
;MILNPFKYYSKRYKERKLNSKQLAKMMNRWPPSIANRIKVINISEDFLKAKMIITRSWLNSAFDKIMFGGTIYSGMDMYYGMALPLILSKRGIDAYVFTKEANIKYLKSVKSDLTVIFELTEENIDSYVNGISENNKHEEWLTVKGYNKEGELCAETKLLTYVRNWPRRRKNGN
;
A
#
# COMPACT_ATOMS: atom_id res chain seq x y z
N MET A 1 25.04 14.80 14.89
CA MET A 1 24.74 14.43 13.49
C MET A 1 23.23 14.17 13.38
N ILE A 2 22.46 15.14 12.87
CA ILE A 2 21.00 15.02 12.79
C ILE A 2 20.67 14.08 11.62
N LEU A 3 20.41 12.80 11.91
CA LEU A 3 19.92 11.85 10.92
C LEU A 3 18.59 12.38 10.37
N ASN A 4 18.57 12.77 9.09
CA ASN A 4 17.33 13.10 8.41
C ASN A 4 16.41 11.86 8.54
N PRO A 5 15.26 11.98 9.23
CA PRO A 5 14.41 10.83 9.55
C PRO A 5 13.93 10.13 8.28
N PHE A 6 13.74 10.86 7.18
CA PHE A 6 13.40 10.29 5.88
C PHE A 6 14.51 9.40 5.32
N LYS A 7 15.77 9.84 5.41
CA LYS A 7 16.93 9.01 5.00
C LYS A 7 17.05 7.75 5.86
N TYR A 8 16.75 7.83 7.15
CA TYR A 8 16.75 6.68 8.05
C TYR A 8 15.70 5.62 7.65
N TYR A 9 14.44 6.01 7.49
CA TYR A 9 13.38 5.06 7.11
C TYR A 9 13.60 4.51 5.70
N SER A 10 14.02 5.35 4.75
CA SER A 10 14.33 4.92 3.38
C SER A 10 15.45 3.87 3.34
N LYS A 11 16.52 4.07 4.12
CA LYS A 11 17.62 3.10 4.24
C LYS A 11 17.12 1.75 4.77
N ARG A 12 16.39 1.76 5.89
CA ARG A 12 15.83 0.51 6.48
C ARG A 12 14.82 -0.18 5.58
N TYR A 13 14.04 0.58 4.79
CA TYR A 13 13.13 0.01 3.81
C TYR A 13 13.87 -0.74 2.71
N LYS A 14 14.95 -0.16 2.18
CA LYS A 14 15.82 -0.81 1.19
C LYS A 14 16.51 -2.05 1.75
N GLU A 15 16.88 -2.03 3.02
CA GLU A 15 17.45 -3.18 3.74
C GLU A 15 16.40 -4.20 4.20
N ARG A 16 15.10 -3.98 3.91
CA ARG A 16 13.98 -4.85 4.31
C ARG A 16 13.85 -5.08 5.82
N LYS A 17 14.34 -4.13 6.64
CA LYS A 17 14.40 -4.22 8.11
C LYS A 17 13.42 -3.30 8.84
N LEU A 18 12.42 -2.76 8.16
CA LEU A 18 11.38 -1.96 8.81
C LEU A 18 10.38 -2.86 9.52
N ASN A 19 10.01 -2.51 10.74
CA ASN A 19 8.83 -3.08 11.41
C ASN A 19 7.55 -2.27 11.08
N SER A 20 6.39 -2.80 11.45
CA SER A 20 5.07 -2.21 11.17
C SER A 20 4.94 -0.76 11.66
N LYS A 21 5.36 -0.47 12.89
CA LYS A 21 5.34 0.89 13.48
C LYS A 21 6.23 1.86 12.71
N GLN A 22 7.40 1.43 12.28
CA GLN A 22 8.33 2.25 11.50
C GLN A 22 7.81 2.49 10.08
N LEU A 23 7.20 1.48 9.44
CA LEU A 23 6.54 1.63 8.15
C LEU A 23 5.39 2.65 8.23
N ALA A 24 4.50 2.53 9.23
CA ALA A 24 3.43 3.49 9.45
C ALA A 24 3.97 4.92 9.65
N LYS A 25 5.03 5.08 10.45
CA LYS A 25 5.71 6.37 10.67
C LYS A 25 6.35 6.94 9.40
N MET A 26 6.85 6.10 8.50
CA MET A 26 7.40 6.52 7.21
C MET A 26 6.28 6.96 6.28
N MET A 27 5.23 6.15 6.13
CA MET A 27 4.08 6.46 5.29
C MET A 27 3.35 7.72 5.75
N ASN A 28 3.16 7.92 7.06
CA ASN A 28 2.53 9.13 7.60
C ASN A 28 3.36 10.41 7.40
N ARG A 29 4.66 10.29 7.11
CA ARG A 29 5.55 11.42 6.78
C ARG A 29 5.83 11.57 5.29
N TRP A 30 5.29 10.67 4.47
CA TRP A 30 5.50 10.70 3.04
C TRP A 30 4.66 11.82 2.40
N PRO A 31 5.23 12.69 1.55
CA PRO A 31 4.51 13.85 1.02
C PRO A 31 3.15 13.54 0.34
N PRO A 32 3.01 12.46 -0.46
CA PRO A 32 1.71 12.07 -1.02
C PRO A 32 0.63 11.80 0.04
N SER A 33 1.00 11.15 1.15
CA SER A 33 0.10 10.89 2.27
C SER A 33 -0.38 12.18 2.92
N ILE A 34 0.56 13.11 3.16
CA ILE A 34 0.26 14.40 3.81
C ILE A 34 -0.63 15.24 2.90
N ALA A 35 -0.29 15.34 1.61
CA ALA A 35 -1.04 16.11 0.62
C ALA A 35 -2.50 15.62 0.50
N ASN A 36 -2.71 14.30 0.52
CA ASN A 36 -4.05 13.71 0.45
C ASN A 36 -4.72 13.51 1.82
N ARG A 37 -4.05 13.90 2.91
CA ARG A 37 -4.53 13.71 4.30
C ARG A 37 -4.82 12.25 4.66
N ILE A 38 -3.99 11.35 4.14
CA ILE A 38 -4.02 9.93 4.41
C ILE A 38 -3.16 9.65 5.65
N LYS A 39 -3.75 9.00 6.64
CA LYS A 39 -3.08 8.60 7.87
C LYS A 39 -3.22 7.10 8.09
N VAL A 40 -2.09 6.41 8.18
CA VAL A 40 -2.01 5.04 8.68
C VAL A 40 -2.33 5.03 10.17
N ILE A 41 -3.37 4.29 10.53
CA ILE A 41 -3.84 4.11 11.90
C ILE A 41 -3.15 2.93 12.56
N ASN A 42 -3.10 1.79 11.85
CA ASN A 42 -2.43 0.58 12.32
C ASN A 42 -1.95 -0.26 11.13
N ILE A 43 -0.86 -1.00 11.34
CA ILE A 43 -0.34 -2.06 10.49
C ILE A 43 -0.04 -3.25 11.41
N SER A 44 -0.54 -4.44 11.08
CA SER A 44 -0.23 -5.67 11.82
C SER A 44 1.26 -6.02 11.74
N GLU A 45 1.77 -6.80 12.70
CA GLU A 45 3.21 -7.11 12.78
C GLU A 45 3.72 -7.97 11.60
N ASP A 46 2.82 -8.78 11.05
CA ASP A 46 3.01 -9.58 9.84
C ASP A 46 2.86 -8.76 8.54
N PHE A 47 2.39 -7.51 8.61
CA PHE A 47 2.03 -6.62 7.50
C PHE A 47 0.83 -7.06 6.66
N LEU A 48 0.12 -8.12 7.04
CA LEU A 48 -1.03 -8.63 6.28
C LEU A 48 -2.24 -7.71 6.35
N LYS A 49 -2.35 -6.89 7.40
CA LYS A 49 -3.47 -5.97 7.60
C LYS A 49 -2.99 -4.56 7.83
N ALA A 50 -3.64 -3.61 7.18
CA ALA A 50 -3.47 -2.20 7.49
C ALA A 50 -4.81 -1.45 7.44
N LYS A 51 -4.94 -0.50 8.37
CA LYS A 51 -6.06 0.43 8.42
C LYS A 51 -5.55 1.84 8.23
N MET A 52 -6.14 2.56 7.28
CA MET A 52 -5.85 3.96 7.01
C MET A 52 -7.12 4.79 7.08
N ILE A 53 -6.97 6.07 7.36
CA ILE A 53 -8.05 7.05 7.29
C ILE A 53 -7.63 8.15 6.33
N ILE A 54 -8.52 8.49 5.40
CA ILE A 54 -8.45 9.69 4.58
C ILE A 54 -9.33 10.73 5.24
N THR A 55 -8.73 11.77 5.83
CA THR A 55 -9.50 12.83 6.48
C THR A 55 -10.03 13.80 5.43
N ARG A 56 -11.36 13.96 5.37
CA ARG A 56 -12.00 14.91 4.45
C ARG A 56 -11.69 16.33 4.87
N SER A 57 -11.41 17.17 3.89
CA SER A 57 -11.17 18.60 4.03
C SER A 57 -11.56 19.33 2.75
N TRP A 58 -11.57 20.65 2.77
CA TRP A 58 -11.79 21.44 1.57
C TRP A 58 -10.69 21.24 0.50
N LEU A 59 -9.47 20.89 0.91
CA LEU A 59 -8.32 20.68 0.01
C LEU A 59 -8.44 19.41 -0.85
N ASN A 60 -9.20 18.41 -0.38
CA ASN A 60 -9.39 17.12 -1.05
C ASN A 60 -10.87 16.84 -1.34
N SER A 61 -11.67 17.90 -1.46
CA SER A 61 -13.07 17.84 -1.88
C SER A 61 -13.24 18.35 -3.32
N ALA A 62 -14.08 17.69 -4.09
CA ALA A 62 -14.65 18.17 -5.35
C ALA A 62 -15.91 19.03 -5.09
N PHE A 63 -16.70 19.28 -6.13
CA PHE A 63 -18.03 19.92 -6.02
C PHE A 63 -18.90 19.21 -4.95
N ASP A 64 -19.81 19.97 -4.33
CA ASP A 64 -20.72 19.49 -3.28
C ASP A 64 -20.05 18.88 -2.04
N LYS A 65 -18.79 19.27 -1.75
CA LYS A 65 -18.01 18.81 -0.59
C LYS A 65 -17.79 17.28 -0.59
N ILE A 66 -17.93 16.62 -1.74
CA ILE A 66 -17.65 15.20 -1.94
C ILE A 66 -16.13 15.01 -2.04
N MET A 67 -15.56 14.00 -1.39
CA MET A 67 -14.13 13.71 -1.50
C MET A 67 -13.75 13.43 -2.96
N PHE A 68 -12.67 14.06 -3.42
CA PHE A 68 -12.19 13.90 -4.78
C PHE A 68 -11.78 12.44 -5.05
N GLY A 69 -12.22 11.88 -6.18
CA GLY A 69 -11.96 10.48 -6.54
C GLY A 69 -10.47 10.13 -6.57
N GLY A 70 -9.62 11.02 -7.08
CA GLY A 70 -8.16 10.80 -7.09
C GLY A 70 -7.55 10.72 -5.69
N THR A 71 -8.11 11.42 -4.70
CA THR A 71 -7.69 11.30 -3.29
C THR A 71 -8.09 9.95 -2.72
N ILE A 72 -9.31 9.49 -3.00
CA ILE A 72 -9.79 8.16 -2.60
C ILE A 72 -8.86 7.09 -3.18
N TYR A 73 -8.62 7.13 -4.50
CA TYR A 73 -7.73 6.19 -5.17
C TYR A 73 -6.31 6.20 -4.59
N SER A 74 -5.75 7.39 -4.34
CA SER A 74 -4.42 7.52 -3.72
C SER A 74 -4.33 6.82 -2.36
N GLY A 75 -5.40 6.88 -1.56
CA GLY A 75 -5.48 6.14 -0.29
C GLY A 75 -5.65 4.64 -0.46
N MET A 76 -6.32 4.20 -1.54
CA MET A 76 -6.54 2.78 -1.83
C MET A 76 -5.33 2.08 -2.46
N ASP A 77 -4.38 2.81 -3.07
CA ASP A 77 -3.16 2.26 -3.70
C ASP A 77 -1.88 2.55 -2.90
N MET A 78 -2.00 2.88 -1.60
CA MET A 78 -0.84 3.37 -0.83
C MET A 78 -0.03 2.29 -0.12
N TYR A 79 -0.55 1.07 -0.01
CA TYR A 79 -0.03 0.08 0.93
C TYR A 79 0.73 -1.10 0.31
N TYR A 80 0.13 -1.82 -0.65
CA TYR A 80 0.67 -3.12 -1.09
C TYR A 80 2.07 -3.03 -1.69
N GLY A 81 2.37 -1.97 -2.45
CA GLY A 81 3.72 -1.70 -2.98
C GLY A 81 4.80 -1.52 -1.91
N MET A 82 4.39 -1.18 -0.68
CA MET A 82 5.28 -1.01 0.48
C MET A 82 5.31 -2.25 1.38
N ALA A 83 4.19 -2.95 1.53
CA ALA A 83 4.06 -4.09 2.42
C ALA A 83 4.66 -5.38 1.83
N LEU A 84 4.31 -5.71 0.58
CA LEU A 84 4.71 -6.98 -0.05
C LEU A 84 6.23 -7.18 -0.11
N PRO A 85 7.07 -6.17 -0.44
CA PRO A 85 8.51 -6.36 -0.39
C PRO A 85 9.06 -6.72 1.00
N LEU A 86 8.42 -6.24 2.08
CA LEU A 86 8.81 -6.60 3.45
C LEU A 86 8.34 -8.01 3.81
N ILE A 87 7.14 -8.39 3.39
CA ILE A 87 6.58 -9.74 3.61
C ILE A 87 7.42 -10.79 2.88
N LEU A 88 7.69 -10.57 1.59
CA LEU A 88 8.46 -11.50 0.76
C LEU A 88 9.91 -11.63 1.23
N SER A 89 10.52 -10.56 1.74
CA SER A 89 11.87 -10.63 2.30
C SER A 89 11.93 -11.54 3.55
N LYS A 90 10.87 -11.59 4.38
CA LYS A 90 10.76 -12.57 5.48
C LYS A 90 10.71 -14.02 4.96
N ARG A 91 10.31 -14.23 3.70
CA ARG A 91 10.29 -15.52 3.00
C ARG A 91 11.56 -15.76 2.17
N GLY A 92 12.59 -14.92 2.31
CA GLY A 92 13.87 -15.04 1.59
C GLY A 92 13.83 -14.53 0.14
N ILE A 93 12.77 -13.81 -0.24
CA ILE A 93 12.58 -13.28 -1.60
C ILE A 93 12.74 -11.76 -1.58
N ASP A 94 13.81 -11.28 -2.19
CA ASP A 94 13.95 -9.85 -2.49
C ASP A 94 13.25 -9.53 -3.81
N ALA A 95 12.17 -8.76 -3.72
CA ALA A 95 11.39 -8.35 -4.88
C ALA A 95 11.09 -6.85 -4.87
N TYR A 96 10.74 -6.33 -6.04
CA TYR A 96 10.11 -5.02 -6.17
C TYR A 96 8.66 -5.20 -6.60
N VAL A 97 7.81 -4.27 -6.15
CA VAL A 97 6.36 -4.37 -6.28
C VAL A 97 5.82 -3.03 -6.77
N PHE A 98 4.87 -3.08 -7.70
CA PHE A 98 4.11 -1.91 -8.12
C PHE A 98 2.74 -2.32 -8.65
N THR A 99 1.79 -1.40 -8.63
CA THR A 99 0.47 -1.59 -9.24
C THR A 99 0.59 -1.42 -10.75
N LYS A 100 0.23 -2.45 -11.50
CA LYS A 100 0.27 -2.48 -12.97
C LYS A 100 -1.03 -1.98 -13.59
N GLU A 101 -2.14 -2.31 -12.96
CA GLU A 101 -3.49 -1.93 -13.38
C GLU A 101 -4.37 -1.73 -12.15
N ALA A 102 -5.37 -0.86 -12.25
CA ALA A 102 -6.35 -0.67 -11.21
C ALA A 102 -7.76 -0.49 -11.77
N ASN A 103 -8.74 -1.08 -11.10
CA ASN A 103 -10.15 -0.88 -11.34
C ASN A 103 -10.83 -0.41 -10.05
N ILE A 104 -11.32 0.83 -10.03
CA ILE A 104 -12.01 1.41 -8.88
C ILE A 104 -13.50 1.58 -9.18
N LYS A 105 -14.33 1.22 -8.20
CA LYS A 105 -15.77 1.43 -8.20
C LYS A 105 -16.12 2.41 -7.07
N TYR A 106 -16.68 3.56 -7.44
CA TYR A 106 -17.25 4.52 -6.49
C TYR A 106 -18.73 4.19 -6.28
N LEU A 107 -19.04 3.49 -5.20
CA LEU A 107 -20.37 2.96 -4.91
C LEU A 107 -21.28 4.01 -4.26
N LYS A 108 -20.71 4.89 -3.42
CA LYS A 108 -21.43 5.97 -2.74
C LYS A 108 -20.59 7.25 -2.69
N SER A 109 -21.26 8.40 -2.68
CA SER A 109 -20.58 9.69 -2.49
C SER A 109 -19.98 9.77 -1.08
N VAL A 110 -18.71 10.15 -0.98
CA VAL A 110 -17.98 10.23 0.30
C VAL A 110 -18.00 11.68 0.80
N LYS A 111 -18.87 11.98 1.77
CA LYS A 111 -19.00 13.32 2.39
C LYS A 111 -18.40 13.41 3.80
N SER A 112 -17.81 12.32 4.27
CA SER A 112 -17.15 12.19 5.58
C SER A 112 -15.73 11.63 5.41
N ASP A 113 -15.05 11.33 6.51
CA ASP A 113 -13.74 10.66 6.47
C ASP A 113 -13.91 9.23 5.94
N LEU A 114 -12.93 8.75 5.18
CA LEU A 114 -12.96 7.42 4.61
C LEU A 114 -11.97 6.51 5.33
N THR A 115 -12.46 5.39 5.85
CA THR A 115 -11.63 4.31 6.39
C THR A 115 -11.28 3.33 5.27
N VAL A 116 -9.99 3.17 4.99
CA VAL A 116 -9.48 2.22 3.99
C VAL A 116 -8.87 1.03 4.69
N ILE A 117 -9.27 -0.17 4.26
CA ILE A 117 -8.82 -1.44 4.82
C ILE A 117 -8.08 -2.24 3.76
N PHE A 118 -6.86 -2.64 4.10
CA PHE A 118 -6.00 -3.54 3.32
C PHE A 118 -5.89 -4.87 4.06
N GLU A 119 -6.10 -5.97 3.34
CA GLU A 119 -5.99 -7.32 3.87
C GLU A 119 -5.33 -8.23 2.83
N LEU A 120 -4.34 -8.99 3.28
CA LEU A 120 -3.71 -10.09 2.59
C LEU A 120 -3.97 -11.37 3.40
N THR A 121 -4.22 -12.47 2.71
CA THR A 121 -4.25 -13.81 3.30
C THR A 121 -2.88 -14.47 3.13
N GLU A 122 -2.58 -15.49 3.94
CA GLU A 122 -1.41 -16.32 3.70
C GLU A 122 -1.47 -17.01 2.33
N GLU A 123 -2.66 -17.34 1.83
CA GLU A 123 -2.84 -17.86 0.47
C GLU A 123 -2.37 -16.88 -0.61
N ASN A 124 -2.61 -15.57 -0.45
CA ASN A 124 -2.04 -14.57 -1.35
C ASN A 124 -0.51 -14.60 -1.28
N ILE A 125 0.07 -14.73 -0.08
CA ILE A 125 1.53 -14.75 0.07
C ILE A 125 2.14 -15.99 -0.58
N ASP A 126 1.54 -17.16 -0.38
CA ASP A 126 1.97 -18.41 -0.99
C ASP A 126 1.86 -18.35 -2.52
N SER A 127 0.80 -17.74 -3.06
CA SER A 127 0.63 -17.46 -4.49
C SER A 127 1.80 -16.63 -5.04
N TYR A 128 2.16 -15.52 -4.37
CA TYR A 128 3.31 -14.71 -4.76
C TYR A 128 4.63 -15.50 -4.69
N VAL A 129 4.87 -16.25 -3.61
CA VAL A 129 6.09 -17.03 -3.41
C VAL A 129 6.25 -18.06 -4.53
N ASN A 130 5.20 -18.81 -4.83
CA ASN A 130 5.21 -19.85 -5.86
C ASN A 130 5.43 -19.25 -7.25
N GLY A 131 4.64 -18.22 -7.60
CA GLY A 131 4.74 -17.58 -8.92
C GLY A 131 6.10 -16.94 -9.18
N ILE A 132 6.70 -16.32 -8.16
CA ILE A 132 8.04 -15.75 -8.26
C ILE A 132 9.10 -16.85 -8.42
N SER A 133 8.98 -17.96 -7.69
CA SER A 133 9.92 -19.08 -7.75
C SER A 133 9.95 -19.72 -9.15
N GLU A 134 8.78 -19.83 -9.79
CA GLU A 134 8.64 -20.42 -11.13
C GLU A 134 9.06 -19.46 -12.25
N ASN A 135 8.58 -18.22 -12.20
CA ASN A 135 8.63 -17.31 -13.36
C ASN A 135 9.49 -16.06 -13.14
N ASN A 136 10.11 -15.91 -11.96
CA ASN A 136 10.76 -14.68 -11.48
C ASN A 136 9.83 -13.45 -11.41
N LYS A 137 8.54 -13.61 -11.71
CA LYS A 137 7.50 -12.59 -11.74
C LYS A 137 6.17 -13.21 -11.35
N HIS A 138 5.31 -12.44 -10.72
CA HIS A 138 3.93 -12.82 -10.45
C HIS A 138 3.02 -11.58 -10.49
N GLU A 139 1.78 -11.76 -10.90
CA GLU A 139 0.77 -10.71 -10.97
C GLU A 139 -0.53 -11.25 -10.38
N GLU A 140 -1.10 -10.54 -9.42
CA GLU A 140 -2.33 -10.95 -8.76
C GLU A 140 -3.21 -9.74 -8.45
N TRP A 141 -4.52 -9.93 -8.57
CA TRP A 141 -5.52 -8.91 -8.23
C TRP A 141 -5.81 -8.91 -6.73
N LEU A 142 -5.49 -7.80 -6.07
CA LEU A 142 -5.82 -7.57 -4.66
C LEU A 142 -6.99 -6.60 -4.54
N THR A 143 -7.88 -6.84 -3.58
CA THR A 143 -9.03 -5.95 -3.34
C THR A 143 -8.77 -5.07 -2.12
N VAL A 144 -9.23 -3.82 -2.21
CA VAL A 144 -9.17 -2.82 -1.15
C VAL A 144 -10.56 -2.20 -1.01
N LYS A 145 -11.02 -1.99 0.22
CA LYS A 145 -12.35 -1.45 0.53
C LYS A 145 -12.27 -0.17 1.34
N GLY A 146 -13.14 0.78 1.01
CA GLY A 146 -13.26 2.09 1.66
C GLY A 146 -14.66 2.29 2.24
N TYR A 147 -14.72 2.64 3.53
CA TYR A 147 -15.96 2.80 4.30
C TYR A 147 -16.09 4.20 4.88
N ASN A 148 -17.30 4.76 4.89
CA ASN A 148 -17.58 6.04 5.57
C ASN A 148 -17.65 5.86 7.10
N LYS A 149 -17.96 6.94 7.82
CA LYS A 149 -18.08 6.95 9.29
C LYS A 149 -19.21 6.06 9.81
N GLU A 150 -20.24 5.88 8.99
CA GLU A 150 -21.42 5.06 9.25
C GLU A 150 -21.16 3.56 8.98
N GLY A 151 -19.97 3.19 8.50
CA GLY A 151 -19.59 1.81 8.19
C GLY A 151 -20.10 1.32 6.83
N GLU A 152 -20.61 2.21 5.99
CA GLU A 152 -21.11 1.86 4.66
C GLU A 152 -19.95 1.78 3.65
N LEU A 153 -19.97 0.75 2.80
CA LEU A 153 -19.00 0.63 1.71
C LEU A 153 -19.24 1.71 0.66
N CYS A 154 -18.26 2.60 0.49
CA CYS A 154 -18.33 3.70 -0.47
C CYS A 154 -17.44 3.50 -1.70
N ALA A 155 -16.34 2.78 -1.56
CA ALA A 155 -15.42 2.50 -2.66
C ALA A 155 -14.82 1.10 -2.56
N GLU A 156 -14.65 0.45 -3.70
CA GLU A 156 -13.95 -0.83 -3.85
C GLU A 156 -12.95 -0.71 -4.99
N THR A 157 -11.69 -1.07 -4.74
CA THR A 157 -10.63 -1.04 -5.75
C THR A 157 -9.99 -2.41 -5.88
N LYS A 158 -9.87 -2.88 -7.11
CA LYS A 158 -9.03 -4.00 -7.49
C LYS A 158 -7.70 -3.47 -8.02
N LEU A 159 -6.59 -3.96 -7.50
CA LEU A 159 -5.23 -3.57 -7.87
C LEU A 159 -4.49 -4.79 -8.42
N LEU A 160 -4.13 -4.77 -9.70
CA LEU A 160 -3.26 -5.78 -10.29
C LEU A 160 -1.85 -5.50 -9.82
N THR A 161 -1.43 -6.25 -8.81
CA THR A 161 -0.15 -6.05 -8.14
C THR A 161 0.91 -6.89 -8.83
N TYR A 162 1.88 -6.21 -9.44
CA TYR A 162 3.02 -6.82 -10.10
C TYR A 162 4.17 -6.99 -9.13
N VAL A 163 4.75 -8.17 -9.11
CA VAL A 163 5.92 -8.51 -8.31
C VAL A 163 6.99 -9.15 -9.19
N ARG A 164 8.25 -8.79 -8.98
CA ARG A 164 9.39 -9.43 -9.66
C ARG A 164 10.64 -9.44 -8.78
N ASN A 165 11.44 -10.48 -8.90
CA ASN A 165 12.71 -10.64 -8.20
C ASN A 165 13.68 -9.46 -8.44
N TRP A 166 14.46 -9.16 -7.41
CA TRP A 166 15.55 -8.19 -7.36
C TRP A 166 16.87 -8.92 -7.06
N PRO A 167 18.01 -8.60 -7.70
CA PRO A 167 18.24 -7.50 -8.63
C PRO A 167 17.69 -7.74 -10.04
N ARG A 168 17.36 -6.64 -10.73
CA ARG A 168 16.80 -6.59 -12.10
C ARG A 168 17.62 -7.37 -13.16
N ARG A 169 18.85 -7.75 -12.82
CA ARG A 169 19.81 -8.51 -13.62
C ARG A 169 20.65 -9.35 -12.65
N ARG A 170 20.73 -10.67 -12.81
CA ARG A 170 21.97 -11.37 -12.40
C ARG A 170 23.09 -10.68 -13.17
N LYS A 171 24.16 -10.23 -12.50
CA LYS A 171 25.42 -10.05 -13.25
C LYS A 171 25.65 -11.41 -13.89
N ASN A 172 25.58 -11.50 -15.22
CA ASN A 172 26.11 -12.67 -15.90
C ASN A 172 27.57 -12.74 -15.46
N GLY A 173 27.90 -13.70 -14.60
CA GLY A 173 29.28 -14.10 -14.40
C GLY A 173 29.67 -14.82 -15.68
N ASN A 174 30.30 -14.06 -16.56
CA ASN A 174 31.33 -14.46 -17.52
C ASN A 174 31.99 -13.18 -18.01
#